data_AF-M2RK89-F1
#
_entry.id   AF-M2RK89-F1
#
_cell.length_a   1.000
_cell.length_b   1.000
_cell.length_c   1.000
_cell.angle_alpha   90.00
_cell.angle_beta   90.00
_cell.angle_gamma   90.00
#
_symmetry.space_group_name_H-M   'P 1'
#
loop_
_entity.id
_entity.type
_entity.pdbx_description
1 polymer ?
#
loop_
_entity_poly.entity_id
_entity_poly.type
_entity_poly.pdbx_seq_one_letter_code
_entity_poly.pdbx_strand_id
1 'polypeptide(L)'
;MSAYWIEVTAGMQNETRSRSRDEWPTRKGSLYFFPEPGARIEEEDFFGYFHAQFIVATQPGDYEFPKPISHPTIAELDRLRVYPNIWVPASNLAKAAYAMVLADLGQTPKEPTMLTDVELLRSFTSNLASAQEKSANAKPGPATQSYDETATGTLSVTPSVISAQYLCQVPRMRSPGSLLLAVLVADLIFLQTAWQLYKLVCEKLLARRYPDANLCHGCLNGPVETQLAQTVETTTRKTYLPVQQREIEVGLAKRL
;
A
#
# COMPACT_ATOMS: atom_id res chain seq x y z
N MET A 1 -5.90 -12.68 -16.74
CA MET A 1 -5.60 -12.73 -15.28
C MET A 1 -6.85 -12.96 -14.42
N SER A 2 -7.87 -12.10 -14.47
CA SER A 2 -9.06 -12.16 -13.58
C SER A 2 -9.82 -13.50 -13.64
N ALA A 3 -9.93 -14.13 -14.81
CA ALA A 3 -10.55 -15.43 -14.93
C ALA A 3 -9.77 -16.55 -14.20
N TYR A 4 -8.44 -16.59 -14.33
CA TYR A 4 -7.63 -17.55 -13.58
C TYR A 4 -7.65 -17.31 -12.07
N TRP A 5 -7.76 -16.04 -11.65
CA TRP A 5 -7.99 -15.73 -10.23
C TRP A 5 -9.29 -16.37 -9.72
N ILE A 6 -10.35 -16.35 -10.52
CA ILE A 6 -11.62 -17.01 -10.20
C ILE A 6 -11.44 -18.53 -10.15
N GLU A 7 -10.75 -19.13 -11.11
CA GLU A 7 -10.52 -20.57 -11.10
C GLU A 7 -9.75 -21.04 -9.85
N VAL A 8 -8.71 -20.31 -9.46
CA VAL A 8 -7.94 -20.60 -8.25
C VAL A 8 -8.80 -20.46 -6.99
N THR A 9 -9.55 -19.36 -6.88
CA THR A 9 -10.39 -19.11 -5.69
C THR A 9 -11.58 -20.07 -5.60
N ALA A 10 -12.20 -20.42 -6.73
CA ALA A 10 -13.25 -21.43 -6.80
C ALA A 10 -12.70 -22.83 -6.48
N GLY A 11 -11.53 -23.19 -7.02
CA GLY A 11 -10.82 -24.42 -6.70
C GLY A 11 -10.55 -24.54 -5.21
N MET A 12 -9.95 -23.51 -4.60
CA MET A 12 -9.68 -23.49 -3.15
C MET A 12 -10.96 -23.65 -2.31
N GLN A 13 -12.07 -23.05 -2.73
CA GLN A 13 -13.34 -23.20 -2.03
C GLN A 13 -13.91 -24.61 -2.16
N ASN A 14 -13.80 -25.24 -3.32
CA ASN A 14 -14.23 -26.62 -3.52
C ASN A 14 -13.38 -27.58 -2.68
N GLU A 15 -12.06 -27.42 -2.67
CA GLU A 15 -11.13 -28.18 -1.82
C GLU A 15 -11.47 -27.99 -0.33
N THR A 16 -11.78 -26.77 0.07
CA THR A 16 -12.18 -26.43 1.44
C THR A 16 -13.51 -27.06 1.83
N ARG A 17 -14.53 -26.98 0.97
CA ARG A 17 -15.86 -27.57 1.19
C ARG A 17 -15.84 -29.10 1.20
N SER A 18 -15.00 -29.69 0.35
CA SER A 18 -14.79 -31.14 0.30
C SER A 18 -14.19 -31.63 1.61
N ARG A 19 -13.10 -30.98 2.05
CA ARG A 19 -12.41 -31.32 3.29
C ARG A 19 -13.23 -31.03 4.55
N SER A 20 -13.99 -29.93 4.58
CA SER A 20 -14.79 -29.53 5.75
C SER A 20 -15.89 -30.50 6.17
N ARG A 21 -16.16 -31.55 5.38
CA ARG A 21 -17.13 -32.60 5.76
C ARG A 21 -16.57 -33.52 6.85
N ASP A 22 -15.29 -33.82 6.78
CA ASP A 22 -14.64 -34.84 7.62
C ASP A 22 -13.43 -34.29 8.40
N GLU A 23 -12.86 -33.16 7.95
CA GLU A 23 -11.67 -32.54 8.51
C GLU A 23 -11.80 -31.01 8.57
N TRP A 24 -10.83 -30.34 9.17
CA TRP A 24 -10.83 -28.89 9.27
C TRP A 24 -10.33 -28.21 7.97
N PRO A 25 -10.88 -27.04 7.60
CA PRO A 25 -10.62 -26.41 6.32
C PRO A 25 -9.27 -25.70 6.23
N THR A 26 -8.78 -25.52 4.99
CA THR A 26 -7.69 -24.59 4.71
C THR A 26 -8.12 -23.16 5.02
N ARG A 27 -7.33 -22.45 5.82
CA ARG A 27 -7.59 -21.06 6.24
C ARG A 27 -6.96 -20.04 5.29
N LYS A 28 -5.69 -20.26 4.96
CA LYS A 28 -4.88 -19.37 4.13
C LYS A 28 -3.75 -20.15 3.47
N GLY A 29 -3.17 -19.59 2.43
CA GLY A 29 -1.97 -20.11 1.82
C GLY A 29 -1.24 -19.04 1.02
N SER A 30 -0.01 -19.38 0.66
CA SER A 30 0.84 -18.59 -0.22
C SER A 30 1.47 -19.50 -1.24
N LEU A 31 1.49 -19.02 -2.48
CA LEU A 31 2.17 -19.65 -3.60
C LEU A 31 3.21 -18.67 -4.13
N TYR A 32 4.41 -19.18 -4.38
CA TYR A 32 5.50 -18.44 -4.96
C TYR A 32 6.02 -19.23 -6.16
N PHE A 33 6.11 -18.59 -7.31
CA PHE A 33 6.53 -19.19 -8.57
C PHE A 33 7.76 -18.47 -9.08
N PHE A 34 8.74 -19.22 -9.55
CA PHE A 34 9.97 -18.68 -10.12
C PHE A 34 10.17 -19.27 -11.52
N PRO A 35 10.18 -18.42 -12.58
CA PRO A 35 10.32 -18.89 -13.95
C PRO A 35 11.73 -19.45 -14.20
N GLU A 36 11.79 -20.53 -14.97
CA GLU A 36 13.06 -21.10 -15.41
C GLU A 36 13.63 -20.27 -16.57
N PRO A 37 14.90 -19.83 -16.50
CA PRO A 37 15.51 -19.05 -17.58
C PRO A 37 15.49 -19.80 -18.92
N GLY A 38 14.85 -19.20 -19.92
CA GLY A 38 14.78 -19.75 -21.29
C GLY A 38 13.67 -20.79 -21.52
N ALA A 39 12.89 -21.15 -20.49
CA ALA A 39 11.70 -21.96 -20.68
C ALA A 39 10.59 -21.18 -21.38
N ARG A 40 9.79 -21.86 -22.20
CA ARG A 40 8.66 -21.25 -22.91
C ARG A 40 7.44 -21.23 -22.00
N ILE A 41 6.66 -20.15 -22.02
CA ILE A 41 5.58 -19.96 -21.04
C ILE A 41 4.43 -20.97 -21.19
N GLU A 42 4.25 -21.57 -22.36
CA GLU A 42 3.34 -22.70 -22.55
C GLU A 42 3.77 -23.98 -21.83
N GLU A 43 5.06 -24.18 -21.56
CA GLU A 43 5.59 -25.42 -21.00
C GLU A 43 5.09 -25.62 -19.56
N GLU A 44 4.78 -26.86 -19.20
CA GLU A 44 4.32 -27.19 -17.84
C GLU A 44 5.37 -26.86 -16.78
N ASP A 45 6.64 -27.02 -17.14
CA ASP A 45 7.81 -26.75 -16.29
C ASP A 45 8.36 -25.33 -16.44
N PHE A 46 7.56 -24.40 -17.00
CA PHE A 46 7.94 -22.98 -17.09
C PHE A 46 8.40 -22.41 -15.74
N PHE A 47 7.83 -22.87 -14.63
CA PHE A 47 8.32 -22.55 -13.29
C PHE A 47 9.23 -23.66 -12.76
N GLY A 48 10.54 -23.53 -12.98
CA GLY A 48 11.54 -24.50 -12.52
C GLY A 48 11.68 -24.56 -10.99
N TYR A 49 11.24 -23.51 -10.29
CA TYR A 49 11.10 -23.54 -8.84
C TYR A 49 9.75 -22.96 -8.42
N PHE A 50 9.09 -23.64 -7.49
CA PHE A 50 7.88 -23.15 -6.86
C PHE A 50 7.91 -23.47 -5.36
N HIS A 51 7.26 -22.63 -4.56
CA HIS A 51 7.08 -22.82 -3.14
C HIS A 51 5.61 -22.63 -2.78
N ALA A 52 5.05 -23.59 -2.06
CA ALA A 52 3.68 -23.54 -1.58
C ALA A 52 3.64 -23.78 -0.08
N GLN A 53 2.89 -22.94 0.62
CA GLN A 53 2.63 -23.08 2.04
C GLN A 53 1.17 -22.83 2.31
N PHE A 54 0.49 -23.79 2.92
CA PHE A 54 -0.89 -23.65 3.35
C PHE A 54 -0.97 -23.75 4.87
N ILE A 55 -2.05 -23.18 5.41
CA ILE A 55 -2.36 -23.22 6.83
C ILE A 55 -3.72 -23.87 6.95
N VAL A 56 -3.73 -25.08 7.46
CA VAL A 56 -4.91 -25.91 7.65
C VAL A 56 -5.20 -25.93 9.13
N ALA A 57 -6.42 -25.57 9.53
CA ALA A 57 -6.81 -25.77 10.92
C ALA A 57 -6.88 -27.28 11.20
N THR A 58 -6.61 -27.73 12.42
CA THR A 58 -6.81 -29.13 12.82
C THR A 58 -7.70 -29.28 14.04
N GLN A 59 -7.71 -28.25 14.89
CA GLN A 59 -8.63 -28.06 16.02
C GLN A 59 -8.78 -26.54 16.28
N PRO A 60 -9.71 -26.09 17.13
CA PRO A 60 -9.79 -24.70 17.52
C PRO A 60 -8.48 -24.22 18.16
N GLY A 61 -7.70 -23.43 17.43
CA GLY A 61 -6.42 -22.89 17.90
C GLY A 61 -5.17 -23.62 17.38
N ASP A 62 -5.34 -24.81 16.79
CA ASP A 62 -4.24 -25.62 16.25
C ASP A 62 -4.21 -25.62 14.72
N TYR A 63 -2.99 -25.61 14.19
CA TYR A 63 -2.74 -25.48 12.76
C TYR A 63 -1.64 -26.43 12.28
N GLU A 64 -1.87 -27.00 11.11
CA GLU A 64 -0.88 -27.71 10.32
C GLU A 64 -0.45 -26.88 9.10
N PHE A 65 0.79 -27.13 8.68
CA PHE A 65 1.43 -26.47 7.56
C PHE A 65 1.79 -27.51 6.50
N PRO A 66 0.81 -28.07 5.77
CA PRO A 66 1.12 -29.03 4.73
C PRO A 66 2.02 -28.38 3.69
N LYS A 67 3.09 -29.11 3.37
CA LYS A 67 4.03 -28.77 2.31
C LYS A 67 3.88 -29.83 1.22
N PRO A 68 3.98 -29.43 -0.07
CA PRO A 68 4.17 -30.40 -1.13
C PRO A 68 5.39 -31.29 -0.85
N ILE A 69 5.45 -32.46 -1.48
CA ILE A 69 6.63 -33.35 -1.50
C ILE A 69 7.90 -32.58 -1.93
N SER A 70 9.09 -33.15 -1.74
CA SER A 70 10.34 -32.50 -2.17
C SER A 70 10.48 -32.49 -3.70
N HIS A 71 10.61 -31.30 -4.30
CA HIS A 71 10.85 -31.03 -5.73
C HIS A 71 9.80 -31.49 -6.77
N PRO A 72 8.48 -31.34 -6.56
CA PRO A 72 7.50 -31.79 -7.54
C PRO A 72 7.37 -30.78 -8.68
N THR A 73 7.07 -31.25 -9.88
CA THR A 73 6.58 -30.36 -10.95
C THR A 73 5.10 -30.06 -10.74
N ILE A 74 4.60 -28.98 -11.34
CA ILE A 74 3.15 -28.69 -11.31
C ILE A 74 2.34 -29.86 -11.89
N ALA A 75 2.85 -30.50 -12.95
CA ALA A 75 2.27 -31.69 -13.55
C ALA A 75 2.22 -32.87 -12.57
N GLU A 76 3.27 -33.08 -11.77
CA GLU A 76 3.28 -34.14 -10.76
C GLU A 76 2.26 -33.89 -9.65
N LEU A 77 2.15 -32.65 -9.17
CA LEU A 77 1.17 -32.29 -8.15
C LEU A 77 -0.26 -32.48 -8.61
N ASP A 78 -0.56 -32.12 -9.86
CA ASP A 78 -1.87 -32.33 -10.49
C ASP A 78 -2.18 -33.82 -10.66
N ARG A 79 -1.21 -34.60 -11.18
CA ARG A 79 -1.33 -36.05 -11.37
C ARG A 79 -1.60 -36.78 -10.05
N LEU A 80 -0.87 -36.42 -8.99
CA LEU A 80 -1.04 -37.00 -7.66
C LEU A 80 -2.21 -36.41 -6.89
N ARG A 81 -2.88 -35.38 -7.43
CA ARG A 81 -3.96 -34.63 -6.78
C ARG A 81 -3.59 -34.20 -5.37
N VAL A 82 -2.37 -33.68 -5.20
CA VAL A 82 -1.87 -33.27 -3.89
C VAL A 82 -2.77 -32.17 -3.33
N TYR A 83 -3.20 -32.32 -2.08
CA TYR A 83 -4.05 -31.32 -1.45
C TYR A 83 -3.26 -30.04 -1.10
N PRO A 84 -3.83 -28.83 -1.30
CA PRO A 84 -5.06 -28.56 -2.05
C PRO A 84 -4.83 -28.64 -3.56
N ASN A 85 -5.73 -29.30 -4.30
CA ASN A 85 -5.55 -29.54 -5.73
C ASN A 85 -5.92 -28.32 -6.60
N ILE A 86 -5.07 -27.29 -6.57
CA ILE A 86 -5.26 -26.03 -7.32
C ILE A 86 -4.08 -25.68 -8.23
N TRP A 87 -3.19 -26.64 -8.48
CA TRP A 87 -1.86 -26.40 -9.05
C TRP A 87 -1.91 -25.88 -10.49
N VAL A 88 -2.72 -26.48 -11.35
CA VAL A 88 -2.89 -26.04 -12.75
C VAL A 88 -3.51 -24.64 -12.84
N PRO A 89 -4.67 -24.35 -12.18
CA PRO A 89 -5.21 -22.99 -12.14
C PRO A 89 -4.23 -21.95 -11.59
N ALA A 90 -3.46 -22.31 -10.55
CA ALA A 90 -2.49 -21.41 -9.95
C ALA A 90 -1.31 -21.13 -10.87
N SER A 91 -0.81 -22.14 -11.57
CA SER A 91 0.23 -21.98 -12.59
C SER A 91 -0.23 -21.07 -13.73
N ASN A 92 -1.45 -21.26 -14.24
CA ASN A 92 -2.02 -20.40 -15.28
C ASN A 92 -2.18 -18.94 -14.83
N LEU A 93 -2.64 -18.74 -13.58
CA LEU A 93 -2.70 -17.41 -12.97
C LEU A 93 -1.30 -16.77 -12.88
N ALA A 94 -0.30 -17.52 -12.40
CA ALA A 94 1.06 -17.03 -12.26
C ALA A 94 1.71 -16.69 -13.61
N LYS A 95 1.51 -17.53 -14.63
CA LYS A 95 1.95 -17.25 -16.02
C LYS A 95 1.31 -15.98 -16.56
N ALA A 96 -0.01 -15.83 -16.35
CA ALA A 96 -0.72 -14.61 -16.77
C ALA A 96 -0.23 -13.35 -16.03
N ALA A 97 0.05 -13.46 -14.73
CA ALA A 97 0.61 -12.37 -13.96
C ALA A 97 2.03 -12.02 -14.41
N TYR A 98 2.86 -13.02 -14.66
CA TYR A 98 4.22 -12.84 -15.15
C TYR A 98 4.24 -12.09 -16.49
N ALA A 99 3.46 -12.55 -17.48
CA ALA A 99 3.39 -11.88 -18.78
C ALA A 99 2.84 -10.45 -18.67
N MET A 100 1.81 -10.23 -17.85
CA MET A 100 1.25 -8.89 -17.63
C MET A 100 2.27 -7.95 -16.98
N VAL A 101 2.99 -8.41 -15.97
CA VAL A 101 4.06 -7.60 -15.33
C VAL A 101 5.17 -7.29 -16.31
N LEU A 102 5.61 -8.25 -17.14
CA LEU A 102 6.60 -7.98 -18.17
C LEU A 102 6.12 -6.93 -19.18
N ALA A 103 4.87 -7.04 -19.63
CA ALA A 103 4.29 -6.09 -20.57
C ALA A 103 4.08 -4.69 -19.94
N ASP A 104 3.67 -4.60 -18.68
CA ASP A 104 3.53 -3.33 -17.96
C ASP A 104 4.89 -2.64 -17.78
N LEU A 105 5.93 -3.43 -17.49
CA LEU A 105 7.33 -2.99 -17.49
C LEU A 105 7.87 -2.75 -18.91
N GLY A 106 7.07 -3.01 -19.93
CA GLY A 106 7.38 -2.91 -21.36
C GLY A 106 8.64 -3.67 -21.75
N GLN A 107 8.88 -4.79 -21.08
CA GLN A 107 9.87 -5.76 -21.50
C GLN A 107 9.32 -6.56 -22.67
N THR A 108 10.09 -6.63 -23.74
CA THR A 108 9.87 -7.57 -24.84
C THR A 108 10.80 -8.77 -24.61
N PRO A 109 10.35 -9.81 -23.89
CA PRO A 109 11.17 -10.99 -23.65
C PRO A 109 11.56 -11.66 -24.97
N LYS A 110 12.69 -12.36 -24.94
CA LYS A 110 13.18 -13.12 -26.10
C LYS A 110 12.21 -14.23 -26.50
N GLU A 111 11.62 -14.89 -25.49
CA GLU A 111 10.57 -15.88 -25.70
C GLU A 111 9.20 -15.21 -25.77
N PRO A 112 8.31 -15.64 -26.69
CA PRO A 112 6.97 -15.08 -26.79
C PRO A 112 6.16 -15.27 -25.50
N THR A 113 5.26 -14.32 -25.23
CA THR A 113 4.28 -14.41 -24.14
C THR A 113 2.88 -14.34 -24.70
N MET A 114 1.87 -14.64 -23.87
CA MET A 114 0.46 -14.51 -24.25
C MET A 114 0.06 -13.08 -24.65
N LEU A 115 0.91 -12.07 -24.45
CA LEU A 115 0.64 -10.69 -24.88
C LEU A 115 1.37 -10.31 -26.17
N THR A 116 2.24 -11.18 -26.68
CA THR A 116 3.02 -10.97 -27.91
C THR A 116 2.77 -12.04 -28.96
N ASP A 117 2.14 -13.17 -28.61
CA ASP A 117 1.80 -14.27 -29.52
C ASP A 117 0.29 -14.57 -29.50
N VAL A 118 -0.30 -14.58 -30.70
CA VAL A 118 -1.75 -14.74 -30.91
C VAL A 118 -2.23 -16.15 -30.57
N GLU A 119 -1.49 -17.19 -30.96
CA GLU A 119 -1.87 -18.58 -30.68
C GLU A 119 -1.78 -18.87 -29.19
N LEU A 120 -0.74 -18.33 -28.55
CA LEU A 120 -0.56 -18.45 -27.12
C LEU A 120 -1.68 -17.72 -26.38
N LEU A 121 -2.06 -16.50 -26.78
CA LEU A 121 -3.19 -15.80 -26.17
C LEU A 121 -4.50 -16.58 -26.35
N ARG A 122 -4.74 -17.13 -27.54
CA ARG A 122 -5.94 -17.92 -27.84
C ARG A 122 -5.99 -19.19 -26.99
N SER A 123 -4.86 -19.88 -26.81
CA SER A 123 -4.80 -21.07 -25.97
C SER A 123 -5.12 -20.74 -24.50
N PHE A 124 -4.55 -19.67 -23.96
CA PHE A 124 -4.82 -19.21 -22.60
C PHE A 124 -6.30 -18.78 -22.44
N THR A 125 -6.85 -18.07 -23.42
CA THR A 125 -8.21 -17.52 -23.33
C THR A 125 -9.32 -18.51 -23.73
N SER A 126 -8.96 -19.69 -24.24
CA SER A 126 -9.91 -20.72 -24.71
C SER A 126 -10.97 -21.11 -23.68
N ASN A 127 -10.59 -21.23 -22.41
CA ASN A 127 -11.45 -21.72 -21.33
C ASN A 127 -12.12 -20.61 -20.50
N LEU A 128 -12.06 -19.35 -20.94
CA LEU A 128 -12.62 -18.21 -20.20
C LEU A 128 -14.10 -18.40 -19.87
N ALA A 129 -14.91 -18.91 -20.81
CA ALA A 129 -16.34 -19.15 -20.59
C ALA A 129 -16.59 -20.07 -19.38
N SER A 130 -15.85 -21.19 -19.28
CA SER A 130 -15.97 -22.11 -18.15
C SER A 130 -15.49 -21.49 -16.83
N ALA A 131 -14.48 -20.62 -16.87
CA ALA A 131 -13.99 -19.90 -15.69
C ALA A 131 -15.04 -18.91 -15.15
N GLN A 132 -15.88 -18.33 -16.01
CA GLN A 132 -16.96 -17.42 -15.59
C GLN A 132 -18.07 -18.14 -14.82
N GLU A 133 -18.42 -19.36 -15.22
CA GLU A 133 -19.42 -20.18 -14.53
C GLU A 133 -18.95 -20.61 -13.13
N LYS A 134 -17.64 -20.72 -12.92
CA LYS A 134 -17.03 -21.06 -11.62
C LYS A 134 -16.99 -19.87 -10.64
N SER A 135 -17.60 -18.73 -10.97
CA SER A 135 -17.61 -17.57 -10.09
C SER A 135 -18.34 -17.87 -8.78
N ALA A 136 -17.56 -18.04 -7.70
CA ALA A 136 -18.12 -18.25 -6.37
C ALA A 136 -18.25 -16.94 -5.58
N ASN A 137 -17.11 -16.28 -5.29
CA ASN A 137 -17.06 -15.05 -4.49
C ASN A 137 -16.40 -13.86 -5.20
N ALA A 138 -16.04 -14.02 -6.48
CA ALA A 138 -15.37 -13.00 -7.27
C ALA A 138 -16.10 -12.83 -8.61
N LYS A 139 -16.30 -11.57 -9.02
CA LYS A 139 -16.92 -11.27 -10.31
C LYS A 139 -15.90 -11.49 -11.44
N PRO A 140 -16.28 -12.19 -12.52
CA PRO A 140 -15.42 -12.31 -13.69
C PRO A 140 -15.13 -10.95 -14.31
N GLY A 141 -13.92 -10.84 -14.86
CA GLY A 141 -13.53 -9.67 -15.64
C GLY A 141 -14.32 -9.57 -16.95
N PRO A 142 -14.12 -8.49 -17.71
CA PRO A 142 -14.90 -8.21 -18.91
C PRO A 142 -14.68 -9.22 -20.06
N ALA A 143 -13.58 -9.97 -20.03
CA ALA A 143 -13.29 -11.00 -21.03
C ALA A 143 -14.15 -12.24 -20.80
N THR A 144 -15.03 -12.54 -21.77
CA THR A 144 -15.99 -13.66 -21.74
C THR A 144 -15.70 -14.74 -22.77
N GLN A 145 -14.88 -14.43 -23.79
CA GLN A 145 -14.63 -15.29 -24.94
C GLN A 145 -13.14 -15.43 -25.20
N SER A 146 -12.79 -16.47 -25.95
CA SER A 146 -11.44 -16.67 -26.47
C SER A 146 -11.02 -15.49 -27.36
N TYR A 147 -9.72 -15.23 -27.39
CA TYR A 147 -9.16 -14.16 -28.19
C TYR A 147 -9.37 -14.39 -29.69
N ASP A 148 -9.90 -13.37 -30.35
CA ASP A 148 -10.09 -13.29 -31.79
C ASP A 148 -9.50 -11.98 -32.30
N GLU A 149 -8.51 -12.08 -33.19
CA GLU A 149 -7.81 -10.95 -33.79
C GLU A 149 -8.75 -10.08 -34.63
N THR A 150 -9.75 -10.68 -35.28
CA THR A 150 -10.71 -9.94 -36.13
C THR A 150 -11.61 -9.02 -35.31
N ALA A 151 -11.91 -9.40 -34.07
CA ALA A 151 -12.74 -8.63 -33.16
C ALA A 151 -11.92 -7.67 -32.28
N THR A 152 -10.68 -8.04 -31.93
CA THR A 152 -9.91 -7.36 -30.85
C THR A 152 -8.72 -6.55 -31.37
N GLY A 153 -8.29 -6.75 -32.62
CA GLY A 153 -7.12 -6.10 -33.21
C GLY A 153 -5.82 -6.89 -32.98
N THR A 154 -4.70 -6.41 -33.52
CA THR A 154 -3.39 -7.07 -33.43
C THR A 154 -2.75 -6.92 -32.05
N LEU A 155 -2.00 -7.93 -31.61
CA LEU A 155 -1.24 -7.85 -30.36
C LEU A 155 -0.02 -6.94 -30.48
N SER A 156 0.16 -6.06 -29.50
CA SER A 156 1.35 -5.23 -29.40
C SER A 156 1.60 -4.85 -27.95
N VAL A 157 2.88 -4.89 -27.55
CA VAL A 157 3.36 -4.42 -26.26
C VAL A 157 4.22 -3.18 -26.51
N THR A 158 3.86 -2.06 -25.88
CA THR A 158 4.64 -0.83 -25.98
C THR A 158 5.74 -0.85 -24.92
N PRO A 159 7.00 -0.53 -25.26
CA PRO A 159 8.07 -0.45 -24.27
C PRO A 159 7.79 0.68 -23.27
N SER A 160 7.95 0.37 -21.99
CA SER A 160 7.74 1.26 -20.85
C SER A 160 9.10 1.64 -20.30
N VAL A 161 9.32 2.93 -20.05
CA VAL A 161 10.59 3.43 -19.52
C VAL A 161 10.41 3.81 -18.06
N ILE A 162 11.01 3.04 -17.15
CA ILE A 162 11.17 3.45 -15.75
C ILE A 162 12.37 4.40 -15.69
N SER A 163 12.11 5.70 -15.66
CA SER A 163 13.14 6.70 -15.42
C SER A 163 13.34 6.89 -13.92
N ALA A 164 14.40 6.31 -13.38
CA ALA A 164 14.87 6.66 -12.05
C ALA A 164 15.73 7.92 -12.15
N GLN A 165 15.14 9.07 -11.84
CA GLN A 165 15.91 10.31 -11.69
C GLN A 165 16.58 10.27 -10.31
N TYR A 166 17.82 9.78 -10.28
CA TYR A 166 18.65 9.91 -9.10
C TYR A 166 18.94 11.40 -8.93
N LEU A 167 18.27 12.04 -7.97
CA LEU A 167 18.73 13.30 -7.41
C LEU A 167 20.12 13.00 -6.83
N CYS A 168 21.15 13.33 -7.59
CA CYS A 168 22.53 13.39 -7.12
C CYS A 168 22.66 14.53 -6.10
N GLN A 169 21.92 14.46 -4.99
CA GLN A 169 22.21 15.24 -3.80
C GLN A 169 23.48 14.64 -3.22
N VAL A 170 24.63 15.05 -3.76
CA VAL A 170 25.90 14.87 -3.07
C VAL A 170 25.74 15.60 -1.74
N PRO A 171 25.75 14.90 -0.59
CA PRO A 171 25.62 15.55 0.69
C PRO A 171 26.83 16.46 0.87
N ARG A 172 26.65 17.75 0.59
CA ARG A 172 27.66 18.76 0.88
C ARG A 172 27.59 19.05 2.36
N MET A 173 28.72 18.93 3.04
CA MET A 173 28.82 19.37 4.42
C MET A 173 28.36 20.82 4.50
N ARG A 174 27.37 21.08 5.36
CA ARG A 174 26.94 22.43 5.69
C ARG A 174 28.14 23.17 6.29
N SER A 175 28.23 24.48 6.07
CA SER A 175 29.36 25.24 6.60
C SER A 175 29.42 25.10 8.13
N PRO A 176 30.62 24.99 8.74
CA PRO A 176 30.75 24.82 10.18
C PRO A 176 30.07 25.96 10.97
N GLY A 177 30.02 27.16 10.39
CA GLY A 177 29.29 28.30 10.96
C GLY A 177 27.78 28.08 11.07
N SER A 178 27.15 27.42 10.09
CA SER A 178 25.72 27.10 10.15
C SER A 178 25.39 26.07 11.22
N LEU A 179 26.30 25.14 11.48
CA LEU A 179 26.17 24.13 12.53
C LEU A 179 26.30 24.78 13.91
N LEU A 180 27.32 25.64 14.10
CA LEU A 180 27.49 26.43 15.31
C LEU A 180 26.27 27.31 15.61
N LEU A 181 25.75 28.00 14.60
CA LEU A 181 24.55 28.84 14.75
C LEU A 181 23.33 28.00 15.17
N ALA A 182 23.14 26.83 14.56
CA ALA A 182 22.03 25.94 14.89
C ALA A 182 22.11 25.45 16.36
N VAL A 183 23.30 25.09 16.84
CA VAL A 183 23.51 24.66 18.23
C VAL A 183 23.27 25.82 19.20
N LEU A 184 23.85 27.00 18.94
CA LEU A 184 23.65 28.17 19.80
C LEU A 184 22.18 28.59 19.89
N VAL A 185 21.47 28.58 18.77
CA VAL A 185 20.03 28.89 18.73
C VAL A 185 19.22 27.85 19.51
N ALA A 186 19.55 26.57 19.36
CA ALA A 186 18.88 25.51 20.12
C ALA A 186 19.10 25.68 21.63
N ASP A 187 20.34 25.89 22.07
CA ASP A 187 20.68 26.05 23.48
C ASP A 187 20.05 27.30 24.11
N LEU A 188 19.99 28.41 23.36
CA LEU A 188 19.31 29.63 23.79
C LEU A 188 17.82 29.39 24.06
N ILE A 189 17.13 28.69 23.13
CA ILE A 189 15.71 28.37 23.26
C ILE A 189 15.49 27.41 24.44
N PHE A 190 16.37 26.43 24.64
CA PHE A 190 16.30 25.52 25.79
C PHE A 190 16.46 26.25 27.13
N LEU A 191 17.43 27.16 27.25
CA LEU A 191 17.61 27.95 28.45
C LEU A 191 16.43 28.89 28.70
N GLN A 192 15.88 29.52 27.65
CA GLN A 192 14.73 30.40 27.77
C GLN A 192 13.47 29.63 28.21
N THR A 193 13.24 28.44 27.66
CA THR A 193 12.11 27.59 28.05
C THR A 193 12.27 27.04 29.46
N ALA A 194 13.47 26.60 29.85
CA ALA A 194 13.76 26.16 31.22
C ALA A 194 13.53 27.28 32.25
N TRP A 195 13.95 28.51 31.94
CA TRP A 195 13.73 29.66 32.81
C TRP A 195 12.25 30.01 32.99
N GLN A 196 11.47 29.98 31.90
CA GLN A 196 10.02 30.24 31.99
C GLN A 196 9.32 29.14 32.79
N LEU A 197 9.71 27.87 32.60
CA LEU A 197 9.18 26.76 33.37
C LEU A 197 9.52 26.89 34.86
N TYR A 198 10.77 27.26 35.18
CA TYR A 198 11.20 27.52 36.55
C TYR A 198 10.34 28.59 37.22
N LYS A 199 10.16 29.75 36.57
CA LYS A 199 9.31 30.83 37.11
C LYS A 199 7.87 30.36 37.35
N LEU A 200 7.28 29.66 36.38
CA LEU A 200 5.91 29.14 36.50
C LEU A 200 5.78 28.16 37.68
N VAL A 201 6.76 27.28 37.87
CA VAL A 201 6.79 26.35 39.01
C VAL A 201 6.94 27.11 40.32
N CYS A 202 7.86 28.08 40.40
CA CYS A 202 8.05 28.90 41.58
C CYS A 202 6.79 29.69 41.93
N GLU A 203 6.18 30.39 40.97
CA GLU A 203 4.92 31.13 41.15
C GLU A 203 3.80 30.21 41.66
N LYS A 204 3.64 29.03 41.05
CA LYS A 204 2.61 28.06 41.47
C LYS A 204 2.86 27.51 42.87
N LEU A 205 4.12 27.26 43.24
CA LEU A 205 4.48 26.81 44.59
C LEU A 205 4.31 27.93 45.62
N LEU A 206 4.71 29.16 45.30
CA LEU A 206 4.56 30.32 46.18
C LEU A 206 3.08 30.65 46.40
N ALA A 207 2.27 30.68 45.34
CA ALA A 207 0.83 30.91 45.43
C ALA A 207 0.10 29.81 46.23
N ARG A 208 0.60 28.56 46.20
CA ARG A 208 0.07 27.47 47.03
C ARG A 208 0.46 27.57 48.50
N ARG A 209 1.67 28.03 48.80
CA ARG A 209 2.21 28.10 50.17
C ARG A 209 1.76 29.37 50.91
N TYR A 210 1.66 30.49 50.19
CA TYR A 210 1.32 31.80 50.71
C TYR A 210 0.32 32.49 49.77
N PRO A 211 -0.99 32.20 49.90
CA PRO A 211 -2.01 32.83 49.06
C PRO A 211 -2.08 34.35 49.25
N ASP A 212 -1.61 34.85 50.39
CA ASP A 212 -1.65 36.28 50.73
C ASP A 212 -0.43 37.07 50.27
N ALA A 213 0.61 36.42 49.71
CA ALA A 213 1.83 37.08 49.26
C ALA A 213 1.63 37.95 48.01
N ASN A 214 0.52 37.75 47.28
CA ASN A 214 0.16 38.54 46.10
C ASN A 214 -0.79 39.70 46.44
N LEU A 215 -1.10 39.93 47.72
CA LEU A 215 -1.95 41.02 48.17
C LEU A 215 -1.06 42.19 48.62
N CYS A 216 -1.10 43.30 47.88
CA CYS A 216 -0.59 44.56 48.41
C CYS A 216 -1.55 45.06 49.50
N HIS A 217 -1.05 45.18 50.74
CA HIS A 217 -1.83 45.68 51.89
C HIS A 217 -2.49 47.05 51.64
N GLY A 218 -1.95 47.86 50.72
CA GLY A 218 -2.53 49.15 50.30
C GLY A 218 -3.74 49.07 49.37
N CYS A 219 -4.03 47.91 48.76
CA CYS A 219 -5.19 47.73 47.87
C CYS A 219 -6.46 47.31 48.61
N LEU A 220 -6.37 46.94 49.89
CA LEU A 220 -7.51 46.46 50.69
C LEU A 220 -8.18 47.58 51.51
N ASN A 221 -7.55 48.74 51.65
CA ASN A 221 -8.07 49.88 52.41
C ASN A 221 -8.09 51.16 51.56
N GLY A 222 -9.14 51.35 50.77
CA GLY A 222 -9.44 52.61 50.08
C GLY A 222 -10.95 52.77 49.86
N PRO A 223 -11.52 53.98 50.05
CA PRO A 223 -12.97 54.16 50.17
C PRO A 223 -13.71 54.10 48.83
N VAL A 224 -15.00 53.83 48.96
CA VAL A 224 -16.05 53.77 47.93
C VAL A 224 -16.11 55.06 47.12
N GLU A 225 -16.16 54.88 45.80
CA GLU A 225 -16.76 55.75 44.78
C GLU A 225 -16.08 57.09 44.50
N THR A 226 -15.59 57.29 43.27
CA THR A 226 -16.19 58.21 42.28
C THR A 226 -15.50 58.02 40.93
N GLN A 227 -16.31 57.92 39.88
CA GLN A 227 -15.87 57.92 38.49
C GLN A 227 -15.07 59.17 38.14
N LEU A 228 -13.90 59.02 37.51
CA LEU A 228 -13.55 59.62 36.22
C LEU A 228 -12.10 59.28 35.87
N ALA A 229 -11.88 58.99 34.60
CA ALA A 229 -10.60 58.74 33.93
C ALA A 229 -9.99 57.35 34.20
N GLN A 230 -9.75 56.47 33.23
CA GLN A 230 -9.84 56.49 31.77
C GLN A 230 -10.04 55.00 31.39
N THR A 231 -11.14 54.56 30.77
CA THR A 231 -11.40 54.62 29.32
C THR A 231 -10.18 54.11 28.52
N VAL A 232 -10.20 52.90 27.97
CA VAL A 232 -10.34 52.57 26.52
C VAL A 232 -9.31 51.42 26.31
N GLU A 233 -9.56 50.23 25.76
CA GLU A 233 -10.67 49.63 25.05
C GLU A 233 -10.46 48.10 25.08
N THR A 234 -11.44 47.37 25.60
CA THR A 234 -11.63 45.96 25.25
C THR A 234 -12.49 45.93 23.99
N THR A 235 -11.89 46.25 22.84
CA THR A 235 -12.58 46.12 21.55
C THR A 235 -12.13 44.84 20.85
N THR A 236 -13.13 44.01 20.57
CA THR A 236 -13.18 42.94 19.57
C THR A 236 -12.49 41.60 19.86
N ARG A 237 -13.29 40.72 20.48
CA ARG A 237 -13.56 39.36 19.98
C ARG A 237 -13.66 39.39 18.44
N LYS A 238 -12.61 38.97 17.74
CA LYS A 238 -12.69 38.56 16.33
C LYS A 238 -12.56 37.05 16.26
N THR A 239 -13.71 36.43 16.07
CA THR A 239 -13.89 35.10 15.50
C THR A 239 -13.09 35.03 14.20
N TYR A 240 -12.09 34.15 14.14
CA TYR A 240 -11.35 33.88 12.91
C TYR A 240 -12.27 33.08 11.98
N LEU A 241 -12.70 33.72 10.89
CA LEU A 241 -13.23 33.04 9.71
C LEU A 241 -12.05 32.68 8.79
N PRO A 242 -12.04 31.49 8.17
CA PRO A 242 -10.96 31.07 7.29
C PRO A 242 -10.91 31.92 6.02
N VAL A 243 -9.67 32.26 5.63
CA VAL A 243 -9.33 33.00 4.41
C VAL A 243 -9.70 32.17 3.18
N GLN A 244 -10.57 32.71 2.32
CA GLN A 244 -10.80 32.19 0.97
C GLN A 244 -9.54 32.40 0.10
N GLN A 245 -9.04 31.30 -0.47
CA GLN A 245 -8.08 31.31 -1.58
C GLN A 245 -8.71 32.03 -2.79
N ARG A 246 -8.09 33.12 -3.25
CA ARG A 246 -8.29 33.63 -4.61
C ARG A 246 -7.18 33.11 -5.50
N GLU A 247 -7.57 32.38 -6.52
CA GLU A 247 -6.75 32.04 -7.68
C GLU A 247 -6.33 33.33 -8.39
N ILE A 248 -5.05 33.41 -8.75
CA ILE A 248 -4.49 34.48 -9.58
C ILE A 248 -4.53 33.97 -11.02
N GLU A 249 -5.54 34.39 -11.78
CA GLU A 249 -5.50 34.32 -13.24
C GLU A 249 -4.63 35.48 -13.77
N VAL A 250 -3.54 35.13 -14.46
CA VAL A 250 -2.68 36.08 -15.16
C VAL A 250 -3.30 36.37 -16.53
N GLY A 251 -3.91 37.54 -16.66
CA GLY A 251 -4.47 38.06 -17.90
C GLY A 251 -3.40 38.48 -18.92
N LEU A 252 -3.52 37.91 -20.11
CA LEU A 252 -2.81 38.22 -21.35
C LEU A 252 -3.08 39.66 -21.82
N ALA A 253 -2.05 40.51 -21.86
CA ALA A 253 -2.16 41.86 -22.43
C ALA A 253 -1.83 41.86 -23.93
N LYS A 254 -2.85 42.12 -24.76
CA LYS A 254 -2.70 42.63 -26.12
C LYS A 254 -2.17 44.07 -26.07
N ARG A 255 -1.15 44.38 -26.87
CA ARG A 255 -0.89 45.74 -27.38
C ARG A 255 -0.89 45.69 -28.90
N LEU A 256 -1.50 46.74 -29.45
CA LEU A 256 -1.44 47.21 -30.83
C LEU A 256 0.00 47.33 -31.33
#